data_AF-A0ABD7S2Y7-F1
#
_entry.id   AF-A0ABD7S2Y7-F1
#
_cell.length_a   1.000
_cell.length_b   1.000
_cell.length_c   1.000
_cell.angle_alpha   90.00
_cell.angle_beta   90.00
_cell.angle_gamma   90.00
#
_symmetry.space_group_name_H-M   'P 1'
#
loop_
_entity.id
_entity.type
_entity.pdbx_description
1 polymer ?
#
loop_
_entity_poly.entity_id
_entity_poly.type
_entity_poly.pdbx_seq_one_letter_code
_entity_poly.pdbx_strand_id
1 'polypeptide(L)'
;MKSASHLRKLLLLNNNQGNTMVKPNTPTQSAAVFKRVTFSLTDQISEEIDRLSLIPRGFRASRSDVVRAGVAALADMTEEQVVALLDKVRRE
;
A
#
# COMPACT_ATOMS: atom_id res chain seq x y z
N MET A 1 65.12 -21.68 -20.11
CA MET A 1 64.00 -22.65 -20.31
C MET A 1 62.70 -21.86 -20.28
N LYS A 2 61.78 -21.78 -21.24
CA LYS A 2 61.56 -22.34 -22.60
C LYS A 2 60.80 -21.23 -23.36
N SER A 3 61.26 -20.83 -24.54
CA SER A 3 60.66 -21.11 -25.88
C SER A 3 59.17 -20.79 -26.02
N ALA A 4 58.92 -19.90 -26.99
CA ALA A 4 57.63 -19.51 -27.48
C ALA A 4 56.97 -20.60 -28.34
N SER A 5 55.65 -20.52 -28.34
CA SER A 5 54.78 -20.62 -29.52
C SER A 5 54.25 -21.98 -29.96
N HIS A 6 53.00 -21.89 -30.40
CA HIS A 6 52.38 -22.59 -31.52
C HIS A 6 51.42 -23.76 -31.23
N LEU A 7 50.17 -23.48 -31.66
CA LEU A 7 49.15 -24.42 -32.17
C LEU A 7 48.30 -25.09 -31.08
N ARG A 8 46.96 -25.04 -31.08
CA ARG A 8 46.00 -24.77 -32.16
C ARG A 8 44.64 -24.40 -31.57
N LYS A 9 44.05 -23.41 -32.22
CA LYS A 9 42.65 -22.98 -32.23
C LYS A 9 41.75 -24.08 -32.81
N LEU A 10 40.65 -24.46 -32.13
CA LEU A 10 39.37 -24.91 -32.71
C LEU A 10 38.34 -25.04 -31.57
N LEU A 11 37.38 -24.11 -31.43
CA LEU A 11 35.99 -24.17 -31.93
C LEU A 11 35.18 -25.27 -31.19
N LEU A 12 34.11 -24.99 -30.43
CA LEU A 12 32.79 -24.49 -30.86
C LEU A 12 32.07 -23.93 -29.61
N LEU A 13 31.64 -22.66 -29.56
CA LEU A 13 30.29 -22.17 -29.95
C LEU A 13 29.12 -23.03 -29.43
N ASN A 14 28.41 -22.51 -28.41
CA ASN A 14 26.93 -22.43 -28.36
C ASN A 14 26.51 -21.70 -27.07
N ASN A 15 26.15 -20.42 -27.17
CA ASN A 15 24.79 -19.91 -27.39
C ASN A 15 23.92 -19.97 -26.13
N ASN A 16 23.84 -18.82 -25.47
CA ASN A 16 22.62 -18.04 -25.20
C ASN A 16 21.36 -18.86 -24.88
N GLN A 17 20.77 -18.63 -23.69
CA GLN A 17 19.35 -18.26 -23.46
C GLN A 17 19.07 -18.23 -21.94
N GLY A 18 18.45 -17.14 -21.46
CA GLY A 18 17.73 -17.15 -20.19
C GLY A 18 18.29 -16.28 -19.06
N ASN A 19 18.53 -14.98 -19.31
CA ASN A 19 18.54 -14.01 -18.21
C ASN A 19 17.09 -13.83 -17.69
N THR A 20 16.63 -14.70 -16.81
CA THR A 20 15.44 -14.47 -16.00
C THR A 20 15.88 -13.97 -14.64
N MET A 21 16.08 -12.66 -14.54
CA MET A 21 16.03 -11.95 -13.26
C MET A 21 14.62 -12.14 -12.69
N VAL A 22 14.42 -13.23 -11.93
CA VAL A 22 13.28 -13.36 -11.04
C VAL A 22 13.52 -12.33 -9.93
N LYS A 23 12.92 -11.15 -10.07
CA LYS A 23 12.81 -10.21 -8.95
C LYS A 23 12.22 -11.00 -7.78
N PRO A 24 12.90 -11.09 -6.62
CA PRO A 24 12.23 -11.64 -5.45
C PRO A 24 11.09 -10.67 -5.14
N ASN A 25 9.86 -11.09 -5.41
CA ASN A 25 8.67 -10.49 -4.83
C ASN A 25 8.67 -10.84 -3.34
N THR A 26 9.63 -10.30 -2.59
CA THR A 26 9.58 -10.32 -1.14
C THR A 26 8.49 -9.32 -0.78
N PRO A 27 7.34 -9.75 -0.22
CA PRO A 27 6.42 -8.80 0.36
C PRO A 27 7.22 -8.09 1.43
N THR A 28 7.42 -6.78 1.30
CA THR A 28 7.93 -5.97 2.40
C THR A 28 6.93 -6.16 3.53
N GLN A 29 7.26 -7.03 4.48
CA GLN A 29 6.38 -7.35 5.60
C GLN A 29 6.16 -6.03 6.34
N SER A 30 4.99 -5.42 6.15
CA SER A 30 4.65 -4.21 6.86
C SER A 30 4.67 -4.55 8.35
N ALA A 31 5.56 -3.95 9.12
CA ALA A 31 5.62 -4.08 10.58
C ALA A 31 4.39 -3.47 11.30
N ALA A 32 3.39 -3.02 10.54
CA ALA A 32 2.16 -2.46 11.06
C ALA A 32 1.33 -3.56 11.74
N VAL A 33 1.32 -3.55 13.07
CA VAL A 33 0.40 -4.37 13.87
C VAL A 33 -0.97 -3.69 13.84
N PHE A 34 -1.84 -4.13 12.93
CA PHE A 34 -3.22 -3.65 12.89
C PHE A 34 -4.02 -4.30 14.02
N LYS A 35 -4.53 -3.49 14.95
CA LYS A 35 -5.52 -3.94 15.92
C LYS A 35 -6.90 -3.94 15.25
N ARG A 36 -7.58 -5.09 15.27
CA ARG A 36 -9.01 -5.15 14.90
C ARG A 36 -9.82 -4.50 16.01
N VAL A 37 -10.65 -3.54 15.65
CA VAL A 37 -11.58 -2.86 16.55
C VAL A 37 -12.96 -2.95 15.92
N THR A 38 -13.96 -3.24 16.74
CA THR A 38 -15.36 -3.33 16.33
C THR A 38 -16.10 -2.13 16.90
N PHE A 39 -16.84 -1.41 16.07
CA PHE A 39 -17.74 -0.35 16.48
C PHE A 39 -19.01 -0.44 15.65
N SER A 40 -20.13 -0.05 16.26
CA SER A 40 -21.42 -0.06 15.60
C SER A 40 -21.59 1.19 14.75
N LEU A 41 -22.11 1.01 13.55
CA LEU A 41 -22.49 2.09 12.63
C LEU A 41 -23.94 1.88 12.22
N THR A 42 -24.64 2.96 11.89
CA THR A 42 -25.89 2.85 11.13
C THR A 42 -25.57 2.46 9.68
N ASP A 43 -26.54 1.85 8.99
CA ASP A 43 -26.38 1.48 7.58
C ASP A 43 -26.02 2.71 6.73
N GLN A 44 -26.65 3.85 7.00
CA GLN A 44 -26.38 5.12 6.34
C GLN A 44 -24.90 5.54 6.43
N ILE A 45 -24.28 5.46 7.61
CA ILE A 45 -22.86 5.80 7.77
C ILE A 45 -21.97 4.76 7.10
N SER A 46 -22.36 3.48 7.15
CA SER A 46 -21.60 2.42 6.47
C SER A 46 -21.57 2.62 4.94
N GLU A 47 -22.71 2.95 4.33
CA GLU A 47 -22.84 3.26 2.91
C GLU A 47 -22.08 4.52 2.54
N GLU A 48 -22.10 5.54 3.41
CA GLU A 48 -21.36 6.77 3.20
C GLU A 48 -19.85 6.53 3.14
N ILE A 49 -19.31 5.67 4.02
CA ILE A 49 -17.92 5.25 3.99
C ILE A 49 -17.59 4.55 2.66
N ASP A 50 -18.48 3.67 2.18
CA ASP A 50 -18.28 3.00 0.89
C ASP A 50 -18.27 4.00 -0.26
N ARG A 51 -19.22 4.93 -0.28
CA ARG A 51 -19.28 6.00 -1.29
C ARG A 51 -18.00 6.84 -1.29
N LEU A 52 -17.51 7.25 -0.12
CA LEU A 52 -16.27 8.01 0.03
C LEU A 52 -15.05 7.24 -0.48
N SER A 53 -15.01 5.91 -0.27
CA SER A 53 -13.91 5.06 -0.73
C SER A 53 -13.79 4.98 -2.26
N LEU A 54 -14.87 5.31 -2.99
CA LEU A 54 -14.92 5.29 -4.45
C LEU A 54 -14.58 6.65 -5.10
N ILE A 55 -14.41 7.72 -4.31
CA ILE A 55 -14.07 9.05 -4.84
C ILE A 55 -12.70 9.07 -5.54
N PRO A 56 -11.62 8.50 -4.96
CA PRO A 56 -10.31 8.56 -5.60
C PRO A 56 -10.27 7.72 -6.88
N ARG A 57 -10.03 8.37 -8.03
CA ARG A 57 -9.95 7.69 -9.33
C ARG A 57 -8.55 7.16 -9.66
N GLY A 58 -7.52 7.63 -8.95
CA GLY A 58 -6.11 7.30 -9.20
C GLY A 58 -5.55 6.17 -8.33
N PHE A 59 -6.25 5.78 -7.27
CA PHE A 59 -5.87 4.65 -6.41
C PHE A 59 -7.12 4.10 -5.71
N ARG A 60 -7.03 2.87 -5.22
CA ARG A 60 -8.10 2.27 -4.42
C ARG A 60 -7.96 2.70 -2.97
N ALA A 61 -8.93 3.46 -2.46
CA ALA A 61 -9.05 3.69 -1.01
C ALA A 61 -9.85 2.56 -0.37
N SER A 62 -9.39 2.08 0.78
CA SER A 62 -10.14 1.15 1.63
C SER A 62 -11.04 1.91 2.62
N ARG A 63 -12.02 1.22 3.21
CA ARG A 63 -12.82 1.77 4.32
C ARG A 63 -11.93 2.28 5.47
N SER A 64 -10.86 1.54 5.79
CA SER A 64 -9.89 1.94 6.80
C SER A 64 -9.16 3.24 6.43
N ASP A 65 -8.92 3.49 5.14
CA ASP A 65 -8.31 4.76 4.68
C ASP A 65 -9.27 5.93 4.87
N VAL A 66 -10.56 5.73 4.55
CA VAL A 66 -11.61 6.74 4.76
C VAL A 66 -11.72 7.10 6.25
N VAL A 67 -11.77 6.09 7.13
CA VAL A 67 -11.83 6.33 8.58
C VAL A 67 -10.57 7.05 9.08
N ARG A 68 -9.37 6.65 8.63
CA ARG A 68 -8.12 7.33 8.99
C ARG A 68 -8.09 8.77 8.49
N ALA A 69 -8.56 9.03 7.28
CA ALA A 69 -8.67 10.38 6.72
C ALA A 69 -9.64 11.25 7.53
N GLY A 70 -10.78 10.69 7.95
CA GLY A 70 -11.72 11.37 8.83
C GLY A 70 -11.10 11.73 10.19
N VAL A 71 -10.37 10.81 10.81
CA VAL A 71 -9.66 11.08 12.08
C VAL A 71 -8.57 12.14 11.90
N ALA A 72 -7.80 12.08 10.81
CA ALA A 72 -6.78 13.09 10.52
C ALA A 72 -7.41 14.49 10.33
N ALA A 73 -8.52 14.57 9.59
CA ALA A 73 -9.24 15.83 9.41
C ALA A 73 -9.76 16.40 10.74
N LEU A 74 -10.23 15.55 11.67
CA LEU A 74 -10.64 15.98 13.00
C LEU A 74 -9.45 16.43 13.86
N ALA A 75 -8.28 15.80 13.73
CA ALA A 75 -7.08 16.17 14.47
C ALA A 75 -6.50 17.52 14.06
N ASP A 76 -6.76 17.97 12.83
CA ASP A 76 -6.35 19.27 12.32
C ASP A 76 -7.30 20.42 12.73
N MET A 77 -8.44 20.11 13.36
CA MET A 77 -9.41 21.09 13.85
C MET A 77 -9.05 21.61 15.25
N THR A 78 -9.55 22.79 15.62
CA THR A 78 -9.44 23.26 17.02
C THR A 78 -10.35 22.45 17.93
N GLU A 79 -10.06 22.45 19.24
CA GLU A 79 -10.87 21.72 20.22
C GLU A 79 -12.34 22.12 20.17
N GLU A 80 -12.63 23.42 20.04
CA GLU A 80 -13.99 23.94 19.98
C GLU A 80 -14.74 23.44 18.74
N GLN A 81 -14.06 23.35 17.60
CA GLN A 81 -14.63 22.83 16.35
C GLN A 81 -14.96 21.35 16.46
N VAL A 82 -14.05 20.55 17.04
CA VAL A 82 -14.26 19.12 17.26
C VAL A 82 -15.44 18.89 18.20
N VAL A 83 -15.51 19.63 19.32
CA VAL A 83 -16.62 19.54 20.28
C VAL A 83 -17.95 19.88 19.62
N ALA A 84 -18.02 20.97 18.87
CA ALA A 84 -19.24 21.38 18.17
C ALA A 84 -19.71 20.32 17.16
N LEU A 85 -18.77 19.73 16.41
CA LEU A 85 -19.09 18.70 15.43
C LEU A 85 -19.58 17.40 16.09
N LEU A 86 -18.93 16.97 17.17
CA LEU A 86 -19.34 15.78 17.91
C LEU A 86 -20.70 15.96 18.59
N ASP A 87 -21.00 17.13 19.15
CA ASP A 87 -22.33 17.36 19.76
C ASP A 87 -23.44 17.35 18.70
N LYS A 88 -23.16 17.82 17.48
CA LYS A 88 -24.11 17.71 16.36
C LYS A 88 -24.40 16.26 16.02
N VAL A 89 -23.37 15.44 15.80
CA VAL A 89 -23.53 14.02 15.43
C VAL A 89 -24.20 13.22 16.54
N ARG A 90 -23.95 13.53 17.82
CA ARG A 90 -24.58 12.82 18.95
C ARG A 90 -26.10 13.03 19.03
N ARG A 91 -26.61 14.14 18.46
CA ARG A 91 -28.03 14.51 18.55
C ARG A 91 -28.86 14.03 17.34
N GLU A 92 -28.20 13.55 16.29
CA GLU A 92 -28.83 12.93 15.12
C GLU A 92 -29.17 11.46 15.42
#